data_AF-A0A7C6A4L7-F1
#
_entry.id   AF-A0A7C6A4L7-F1
#
_cell.length_a   1.000
_cell.length_b   1.000
_cell.length_c   1.000
_cell.angle_alpha   90.00
_cell.angle_beta   90.00
_cell.angle_gamma   90.00
#
_symmetry.space_group_name_H-M   'P 1'
#
loop_
_entity.id
_entity.type
_entity.pdbx_description
1 polymer ?
#
loop_
_entity_poly.entity_id
_entity_poly.type
_entity_poly.pdbx_seq_one_letter_code
_entity_poly.pdbx_strand_id
1 'polypeptide(L)'
;MWRNRGLYSPADAFSAKPFETITTMPVYAGDTTISVESTGVGFPDEYGILSINDELVVYTGKTATQFTGCQRGAFGTVAAQHTSGVTVRANMVSAYIKALQEAVVAIKQDLGTASSRNYVRKDGAVTMTGQKTFVDGAEFGSGNKAATGLVRLPNTGAVKWRKADGSGDLGLALNANDRLVADAIIDFAPGQTFGAFSYPDAGYGNKGIVQVDAAGGLAVESGVVSMAPSGA
;
A
#
# COMPACT_ATOMS: atom_id res chain seq x y z
N MET A 1 -14.33 22.67 15.74
CA MET A 1 -13.79 22.96 17.09
C MET A 1 -12.41 22.30 17.21
N TRP A 2 -11.35 22.95 16.74
CA TRP A 2 -9.97 22.48 16.87
C TRP A 2 -9.19 23.53 17.64
N ARG A 3 -9.14 23.39 18.97
CA ARG A 3 -8.22 24.13 19.83
C ARG A 3 -7.47 23.12 20.68
N ASN A 4 -6.55 22.40 20.04
CA ASN A 4 -5.44 21.81 20.75
C ASN A 4 -4.23 22.72 20.51
N ARG A 5 -4.05 23.73 21.37
CA ARG A 5 -2.80 24.51 21.41
C ARG A 5 -1.74 23.64 22.09
N GLY A 6 -1.35 22.56 21.44
CA GLY A 6 -0.27 21.68 21.87
C GLY A 6 1.09 22.27 21.49
N LEU A 7 2.12 21.81 22.23
CA LEU A 7 3.60 21.87 22.13
C LEU A 7 4.30 22.49 20.89
N TYR A 8 3.61 22.70 19.78
CA TYR A 8 4.13 23.03 18.45
C TYR A 8 3.61 24.34 17.88
N SER A 9 2.82 25.12 18.64
CA SER A 9 2.43 26.48 18.27
C SER A 9 3.25 27.46 19.13
N PRO A 10 4.33 28.07 18.61
CA PRO A 10 5.00 29.15 19.32
C PRO A 10 3.97 30.25 19.63
N ALA A 11 3.93 30.74 20.86
CA ALA A 11 3.06 31.85 21.23
C ALA A 11 3.30 33.11 20.37
N ASP A 12 4.51 33.22 19.79
CA ASP A 12 5.01 34.39 19.07
C ASP A 12 5.85 33.98 17.85
N ALA A 13 5.30 33.20 16.91
CA ALA A 13 6.04 32.73 15.72
C ALA A 13 6.60 33.84 14.81
N PHE A 14 6.16 35.10 14.97
CA PHE A 14 6.54 36.25 14.13
C PHE A 14 6.72 37.56 14.91
N SER A 15 6.86 37.53 16.24
CA SER A 15 6.97 38.75 17.05
C SER A 15 8.43 39.22 17.13
N ALA A 16 8.68 40.50 16.81
CA ALA A 16 9.99 41.16 16.85
C ALA A 16 10.52 41.43 18.29
N LYS A 17 10.00 40.73 19.31
CA LYS A 17 10.48 40.84 20.68
C LYS A 17 11.70 39.94 20.87
N PRO A 18 12.81 40.43 21.44
CA PRO A 18 13.97 39.58 21.70
C PRO A 18 13.56 38.46 22.66
N PHE A 19 13.70 37.21 22.22
CA PHE A 19 13.38 36.00 22.98
C PHE A 19 14.50 35.69 23.99
N GLU A 20 14.75 36.62 24.90
CA GLU A 20 15.90 36.63 25.79
C GLU A 20 15.50 36.99 27.22
N THR A 21 16.27 36.49 28.17
CA THR A 21 16.24 36.87 29.58
C THR A 21 17.65 36.85 30.14
N ILE A 22 17.85 37.28 31.38
CA ILE A 22 19.17 37.38 32.01
C ILE A 22 19.16 36.55 33.29
N THR A 23 20.23 35.79 33.53
CA THR A 23 20.40 35.04 34.78
C THR A 23 20.55 36.00 35.97
N THR A 24 19.81 35.79 37.05
CA THR A 24 19.91 36.61 38.27
C THR A 24 20.93 36.05 39.27
N MET A 25 21.34 34.79 39.10
CA MET A 25 22.36 34.12 39.89
C MET A 25 23.38 33.41 38.98
N PRO A 26 24.60 33.12 39.45
CA PRO A 26 25.52 32.24 38.72
C PRO A 26 24.87 30.87 38.46
N VAL A 27 25.23 30.27 37.32
CA VAL A 27 24.70 28.98 36.87
C VAL A 27 25.86 27.98 36.78
N TYR A 28 25.89 26.99 37.66
CA TYR A 28 26.95 25.98 37.79
C TYR A 28 26.59 24.70 37.06
N ALA A 29 27.57 23.96 36.53
CA ALA A 29 27.37 22.81 35.63
C ALA A 29 26.38 21.71 36.11
N GLY A 30 26.10 21.62 37.41
CA GLY A 30 25.14 20.67 37.99
C GLY A 30 23.75 21.23 38.32
N ASP A 31 23.51 22.52 38.07
CA ASP A 31 22.25 23.16 38.46
C ASP A 31 21.07 22.63 37.66
N THR A 32 20.05 22.14 38.38
CA THR A 32 18.78 21.70 37.81
C THR A 32 17.73 22.83 37.75
N THR A 33 18.11 24.03 38.20
CA THR A 33 17.26 25.22 38.19
C THR A 33 18.08 26.43 37.78
N ILE A 34 17.55 27.26 36.88
CA ILE A 34 18.21 28.48 36.42
C ILE A 34 17.30 29.66 36.73
N SER A 35 17.75 30.55 37.62
CA SER A 35 17.04 31.77 38.01
C SER A 35 17.31 32.90 37.03
N VAL A 36 16.25 33.54 36.54
CA VAL A 36 16.29 34.60 35.54
C VAL A 36 15.36 35.75 35.91
N GLU A 37 15.50 36.90 35.24
CA GLU A 37 14.66 38.06 35.49
C GLU A 37 13.18 37.81 35.17
N SER A 38 12.91 37.11 34.06
CA SER A 38 11.56 36.74 33.65
C SER A 38 11.59 35.58 32.66
N THR A 39 10.57 34.73 32.69
CA THR A 39 10.32 33.70 31.67
C THR A 39 9.09 34.02 30.81
N GLY A 40 8.46 35.18 31.02
CA GLY A 40 7.10 35.48 30.54
C GLY A 40 6.93 35.66 29.03
N VAL A 41 8.02 35.82 28.28
CA VAL A 41 7.98 36.05 26.82
C VAL A 41 8.93 35.09 26.13
N GLY A 42 8.46 34.36 25.14
CA GLY A 42 9.34 33.59 24.25
C GLY A 42 9.84 32.24 24.77
N PHE A 43 9.39 31.77 25.92
CA PHE A 43 9.80 30.47 26.48
C PHE A 43 8.59 29.53 26.59
N PRO A 44 8.63 28.30 26.04
CA PRO A 44 7.56 27.32 26.23
C PRO A 44 7.30 27.01 27.71
N ASP A 45 6.06 26.73 28.10
CA ASP A 45 5.74 26.42 29.50
C ASP A 45 6.39 25.12 29.99
N GLU A 46 6.58 24.15 29.08
CA GLU A 46 7.22 22.86 29.34
C GLU A 46 8.15 22.47 28.19
N TYR A 47 9.19 21.69 28.50
CA TYR A 47 10.14 21.10 27.53
C TYR A 47 10.76 22.09 26.53
N GLY A 48 11.27 23.22 27.02
CA GLY A 48 11.97 24.21 26.19
C GLY A 48 13.49 24.03 26.16
N ILE A 49 14.13 24.70 25.20
CA ILE A 49 15.59 24.70 25.03
C ILE A 49 16.10 26.13 25.15
N LEU A 50 17.12 26.31 25.97
CA LEU A 50 17.82 27.56 26.20
C LEU A 50 19.20 27.50 25.55
N SER A 51 19.69 28.63 25.08
CA SER A 51 21.11 28.83 24.76
C SER A 51 21.68 29.84 25.74
N ILE A 52 22.81 29.49 26.37
CA ILE A 52 23.59 30.36 27.24
C ILE A 52 25.03 30.28 26.75
N ASN A 53 25.50 31.32 26.06
CA ASN A 53 26.73 31.26 25.26
C ASN A 53 26.70 30.02 24.32
N ASP A 54 27.74 29.18 24.37
CA ASP A 54 27.86 27.95 23.58
C ASP A 54 27.17 26.72 24.20
N GLU A 55 26.48 26.89 25.34
CA GLU A 55 25.76 25.79 25.99
C GLU A 55 24.29 25.77 25.60
N LEU A 56 23.77 24.57 25.34
CA LEU A 56 22.34 24.30 25.26
C LEU A 56 21.84 23.62 26.53
N VAL A 57 20.71 24.11 27.05
CA VAL A 57 20.05 23.57 28.25
C VAL A 57 18.62 23.19 27.92
N VAL A 58 18.19 21.99 28.29
CA VAL A 58 16.78 21.58 28.21
C VAL A 58 16.14 21.80 29.57
N TYR A 59 14.95 22.40 29.66
CA TYR A 59 14.19 22.48 30.92
C TYR A 59 12.83 21.79 30.75
N THR A 60 12.30 21.20 31.82
CA THR A 60 11.00 20.51 31.77
C THR A 60 9.84 21.40 32.19
N GLY A 61 10.09 22.47 32.95
CA GLY A 61 9.08 23.45 33.33
C GLY A 61 9.66 24.83 33.65
N LYS A 62 8.78 25.80 33.90
CA LYS A 62 9.18 27.14 34.34
C LYS A 62 8.22 27.76 35.35
N THR A 63 8.72 28.66 36.18
CA THR A 63 7.92 29.64 36.93
C THR A 63 8.07 31.01 36.26
N ALA A 64 7.51 32.07 36.84
CA ALA A 64 7.69 33.43 36.32
C ALA A 64 9.17 33.87 36.22
N THR A 65 10.07 33.30 37.03
CA THR A 65 11.47 33.74 37.17
C THR A 65 12.49 32.60 37.22
N GLN A 66 12.07 31.35 36.97
CA GLN A 66 12.98 30.21 36.97
C GLN A 66 12.65 29.22 35.87
N PHE A 67 13.68 28.62 35.29
CA PHE A 67 13.58 27.37 34.56
C PHE A 67 13.87 26.21 35.53
N THR A 68 13.06 25.16 35.48
CA THR A 68 13.15 24.01 36.41
C THR A 68 13.30 22.70 35.64
N GLY A 69 13.92 21.71 36.28
CA GLY A 69 14.28 20.46 35.62
C GLY A 69 15.29 20.67 34.50
N CYS A 70 16.25 21.58 34.72
CA CYS A 70 17.28 21.90 33.75
C CYS A 70 18.26 20.73 33.60
N GLN A 71 18.38 20.22 32.39
CA GLN A 71 19.45 19.34 31.95
C GLN A 71 20.48 20.18 31.18
N ARG A 72 21.63 20.35 31.79
CA ARG A 72 22.79 21.10 31.29
C ARG A 72 23.56 20.29 30.23
N GLY A 73 24.30 20.97 29.36
CA GLY A 73 25.11 20.32 28.32
C GLY A 73 24.31 19.47 27.31
N ALA A 74 23.10 19.90 26.98
CA ALA A 74 22.23 19.16 26.08
C ALA A 74 22.78 19.14 24.64
N PHE A 75 22.39 18.14 23.85
CA PHE A 75 22.78 18.01 22.44
C PHE A 75 24.30 17.95 22.17
N GLY A 76 25.07 17.52 23.18
CA GLY A 76 26.52 17.39 23.06
C GLY A 76 27.30 18.67 23.36
N THR A 77 26.65 19.73 23.86
CA THR A 77 27.37 20.90 24.41
C THR A 77 27.96 20.59 25.78
N VAL A 78 28.93 21.38 26.23
CA VAL A 78 29.54 21.23 27.55
C VAL A 78 28.79 22.06 28.57
N ALA A 79 28.47 21.48 29.73
CA ALA A 79 27.91 22.22 30.86
C ALA A 79 28.99 23.15 31.46
N ALA A 80 28.89 24.45 31.19
CA ALA A 80 29.87 25.44 31.64
C ALA A 80 29.37 26.18 32.88
N GLN A 81 30.29 26.80 33.64
CA GLN A 81 29.87 27.77 34.64
C GLN A 81 29.59 29.12 33.95
N HIS A 82 28.44 29.72 34.23
CA HIS A 82 28.10 31.06 33.79
C HIS A 82 27.99 32.00 35.00
N THR A 83 28.51 33.22 34.86
CA THR A 83 28.32 34.26 35.86
C THR A 83 26.86 34.72 35.89
N SER A 84 26.45 35.41 36.96
CA SER A 84 25.19 36.16 36.93
C SER A 84 25.25 37.25 35.84
N GLY A 85 24.09 37.68 35.35
CA GLY A 85 24.00 38.69 34.28
C GLY A 85 24.18 38.15 32.86
N VAL A 86 24.26 36.82 32.66
CA VAL A 86 24.45 36.24 31.32
C VAL A 86 23.10 36.10 30.61
N THR A 87 23.10 36.38 29.31
CA THR A 87 21.93 36.25 28.43
C THR A 87 21.55 34.78 28.24
N VAL A 88 20.26 34.50 28.40
CA VAL A 88 19.62 33.22 28.11
C VAL A 88 18.66 33.44 26.94
N ARG A 89 18.87 32.72 25.85
CA ARG A 89 18.07 32.84 24.62
C ARG A 89 17.16 31.63 24.47
N ALA A 90 15.90 31.82 24.06
CA ALA A 90 15.05 30.69 23.67
C ALA A 90 15.51 30.12 22.32
N ASN A 91 15.86 28.83 22.29
CA ASN A 91 16.26 28.16 21.05
C ASN A 91 15.08 27.37 20.45
N MET A 92 14.08 28.10 19.97
CA MET A 92 12.86 27.54 19.36
C MET A 92 13.12 26.72 18.09
N VAL A 93 14.27 26.92 17.42
CA VAL A 93 14.64 26.23 16.17
C VAL A 93 14.82 24.72 16.41
N SER A 94 15.36 24.32 17.56
CA SER A 94 15.59 22.90 17.86
C SER A 94 14.30 22.12 18.12
N ALA A 95 13.30 22.72 18.78
CA ALA A 95 11.99 22.09 18.97
C ALA A 95 11.23 21.93 17.64
N TYR A 96 11.29 22.94 16.77
CA TYR A 96 10.70 22.88 15.43
C TYR A 96 11.36 21.81 14.55
N ILE A 97 12.70 21.72 14.57
CA ILE A 97 13.43 20.69 13.81
C ILE A 97 13.06 19.28 14.27
N LYS A 98 12.90 19.06 15.59
CA LYS A 98 12.45 17.77 16.11
C LYS A 98 11.04 17.42 15.65
N ALA A 99 10.09 18.35 15.75
CA ALA A 99 8.72 18.14 15.29
C ALA A 99 8.65 17.86 13.78
N LEU A 100 9.46 18.59 12.99
CA LEU A 100 9.58 18.35 11.55
C LEU A 100 10.21 16.97 11.27
N GLN A 101 11.23 16.58 12.02
CA GLN A 101 11.86 15.26 11.89
C GLN A 101 10.87 14.14 12.20
N GLU A 102 10.09 14.26 13.28
CA GLU A 102 9.05 13.29 13.64
C GLU A 102 7.96 13.19 12.56
N ALA A 103 7.49 14.33 12.05
CA ALA A 103 6.53 14.36 10.95
C ALA A 103 7.08 13.68 9.68
N VAL A 104 8.34 13.94 9.33
CA VAL A 104 9.01 13.29 8.19
C VAL A 104 9.18 11.78 8.42
N VAL A 105 9.44 11.35 9.66
CA VAL A 105 9.53 9.92 10.00
C VAL A 105 8.17 9.24 9.88
N ALA A 106 7.09 9.87 10.36
CA ALA A 106 5.73 9.34 10.20
C ALA A 106 5.36 9.17 8.72
N ILE A 107 5.62 10.20 7.89
CA ILE A 107 5.39 10.12 6.43
C ILE A 107 6.20 8.99 5.79
N LYS A 108 7.45 8.77 6.23
CA LYS A 108 8.29 7.67 5.72
C LYS A 108 7.74 6.30 6.10
N GLN A 109 7.15 6.15 7.29
CA GLN A 109 6.52 4.87 7.69
C GLN A 109 5.27 4.58 6.86
N ASP A 110 4.45 5.60 6.62
CA ASP A 110 3.22 5.45 5.84
C ASP A 110 3.48 5.17 4.36
N LEU A 111 4.40 5.90 3.72
CA LEU A 111 4.71 5.77 2.30
C LEU A 111 5.73 4.66 2.00
N GLY A 112 6.59 4.33 2.96
CA GLY A 112 7.71 3.42 2.81
C GLY A 112 8.93 4.04 2.10
N THR A 113 9.91 3.19 1.78
CA THR A 113 11.17 3.60 1.11
C THR A 113 11.14 3.26 -0.37
N ALA A 114 12.12 3.74 -1.14
CA ALA A 114 12.26 3.39 -2.55
C ALA A 114 12.41 1.86 -2.79
N SER A 115 12.85 1.09 -1.79
CA SER A 115 12.95 -0.37 -1.86
C SER A 115 11.76 -1.10 -1.25
N SER A 116 10.91 -0.41 -0.48
CA SER A 116 9.74 -0.98 0.19
C SER A 116 8.63 0.07 0.28
N ARG A 117 7.96 0.33 -0.85
CA ARG A 117 6.84 1.28 -0.94
C ARG A 117 5.55 0.64 -0.44
N ASN A 118 4.74 1.41 0.26
CA ASN A 118 3.39 1.01 0.69
C ASN A 118 2.28 1.46 -0.29
N TYR A 119 2.68 1.88 -1.50
CA TYR A 119 1.77 2.29 -2.55
C TYR A 119 2.19 1.66 -3.89
N VAL A 120 1.21 1.55 -4.77
CA VAL A 120 1.39 1.02 -6.12
C VAL A 120 1.73 2.17 -7.07
N ARG A 121 2.77 1.98 -7.88
CA ARG A 121 3.08 2.92 -8.98
C ARG A 121 2.25 2.57 -10.21
N LYS A 122 1.85 3.59 -10.96
CA LYS A 122 1.16 3.43 -12.25
C LYS A 122 2.09 2.98 -13.38
N ASP A 123 3.39 3.13 -13.19
CA ASP A 123 4.44 2.88 -14.17
C ASP A 123 5.33 1.70 -13.76
N GLY A 124 5.66 0.89 -14.76
CA GLY A 124 6.51 -0.29 -14.61
C GLY A 124 5.79 -1.48 -13.97
N ALA A 125 6.48 -2.63 -13.97
CA ALA A 125 5.98 -3.83 -13.32
C ALA A 125 6.04 -3.69 -11.79
N VAL A 126 4.95 -4.06 -11.11
CA VAL A 126 4.84 -4.04 -9.64
C VAL A 126 4.20 -5.33 -9.16
N THR A 127 4.82 -5.99 -8.18
CA THR A 127 4.22 -7.15 -7.49
C THR A 127 3.34 -6.64 -6.35
N MET A 128 2.07 -7.05 -6.32
CA MET A 128 1.13 -6.74 -5.24
C MET A 128 0.77 -8.03 -4.50
N THR A 129 1.03 -8.08 -3.19
CA THR A 129 0.74 -9.25 -2.34
C THR A 129 -0.52 -9.04 -1.50
N GLY A 130 -1.16 -10.13 -1.05
CA GLY A 130 -2.40 -10.12 -0.26
C GLY A 130 -3.67 -9.88 -1.08
N GLN A 131 -4.83 -10.14 -0.49
CA GLN A 131 -6.13 -10.00 -1.16
C GLN A 131 -6.34 -8.55 -1.64
N LYS A 132 -6.88 -8.40 -2.85
CA LYS A 132 -7.31 -7.12 -3.43
C LYS A 132 -8.74 -7.25 -3.88
N THR A 133 -9.58 -6.35 -3.41
CA THR A 133 -10.97 -6.24 -3.86
C THR A 133 -11.06 -5.04 -4.79
N PHE A 134 -11.49 -5.29 -6.02
CA PHE A 134 -11.73 -4.24 -7.01
C PHE A 134 -13.21 -3.88 -6.97
N VAL A 135 -13.53 -2.58 -6.96
CA VAL A 135 -14.91 -2.08 -7.03
C VAL A 135 -15.31 -1.86 -8.49
N ASP A 136 -16.58 -1.51 -8.71
CA ASP A 136 -17.09 -1.22 -10.05
C ASP A 136 -16.23 -0.16 -10.77
N GLY A 137 -15.94 -0.40 -12.05
CA GLY A 137 -15.05 0.43 -12.86
C GLY A 137 -13.55 0.13 -12.76
N ALA A 138 -13.11 -0.91 -12.05
CA ALA A 138 -11.71 -1.34 -12.09
C ALA A 138 -11.33 -1.94 -13.46
N GLU A 139 -10.28 -1.40 -14.08
CA GLU A 139 -9.88 -1.75 -15.45
C GLU A 139 -8.52 -2.47 -15.47
N PHE A 140 -8.39 -3.52 -16.29
CA PHE A 140 -7.13 -4.24 -16.51
C PHE A 140 -6.64 -4.04 -17.95
N GLY A 141 -5.52 -3.31 -18.11
CA GLY A 141 -4.82 -3.14 -19.40
C GLY A 141 -5.34 -1.99 -20.28
N SER A 142 -4.66 -1.75 -21.40
CA SER A 142 -5.01 -0.74 -22.40
C SER A 142 -5.76 -1.37 -23.58
N GLY A 143 -7.01 -0.97 -23.86
CA GLY A 143 -7.76 -1.45 -25.03
C GLY A 143 -9.29 -1.24 -24.97
N ASN A 144 -9.99 -1.69 -26.03
CA ASN A 144 -11.44 -1.67 -26.11
C ASN A 144 -12.07 -2.64 -25.10
N LYS A 145 -12.98 -2.11 -24.28
CA LYS A 145 -13.49 -2.72 -23.06
C LYS A 145 -14.69 -3.65 -23.34
N ALA A 146 -14.99 -4.56 -22.42
CA ALA A 146 -16.27 -5.25 -22.39
C ALA A 146 -17.31 -4.32 -21.73
N ALA A 147 -18.46 -4.10 -22.37
CA ALA A 147 -19.49 -3.21 -21.83
C ALA A 147 -20.25 -3.79 -20.61
N THR A 148 -20.06 -5.07 -20.30
CA THR A 148 -20.87 -5.84 -19.34
C THR A 148 -20.06 -6.45 -18.19
N GLY A 149 -18.80 -6.06 -17.99
CA GLY A 149 -17.96 -6.58 -16.90
C GLY A 149 -17.44 -8.01 -17.11
N LEU A 150 -17.68 -8.62 -18.28
CA LEU A 150 -17.08 -9.90 -18.69
C LEU A 150 -15.63 -9.69 -19.18
N VAL A 151 -14.78 -10.70 -19.07
CA VAL A 151 -13.44 -10.67 -19.69
C VAL A 151 -13.60 -10.81 -21.20
N ARG A 152 -13.38 -9.73 -21.96
CA ARG A 152 -13.33 -9.75 -23.44
C ARG A 152 -11.92 -10.11 -23.91
N LEU A 153 -11.81 -11.23 -24.64
CA LEU A 153 -10.58 -11.60 -25.32
C LEU A 153 -10.50 -10.89 -26.69
N PRO A 154 -9.32 -10.43 -27.14
CA PRO A 154 -9.13 -10.02 -28.54
C PRO A 154 -9.33 -11.21 -29.49
N ASN A 155 -9.42 -10.98 -30.80
CA ASN A 155 -9.72 -12.01 -31.82
C ASN A 155 -8.77 -13.23 -31.81
N THR A 156 -7.62 -13.11 -31.14
CA THR A 156 -6.61 -14.17 -30.93
C THR A 156 -6.26 -14.37 -29.45
N GLY A 157 -7.04 -13.81 -28.53
CA GLY A 157 -6.81 -13.90 -27.09
C GLY A 157 -7.25 -15.25 -26.53
N ALA A 158 -6.56 -15.69 -25.48
CA ALA A 158 -6.90 -16.89 -24.72
C ALA A 158 -6.87 -16.59 -23.23
N VAL A 159 -7.81 -17.15 -22.45
CA VAL A 159 -7.65 -17.26 -21.00
C VAL A 159 -6.74 -18.45 -20.73
N LYS A 160 -5.52 -18.18 -20.24
CA LYS A 160 -4.54 -19.22 -19.89
C LYS A 160 -4.33 -19.23 -18.38
N TRP A 161 -4.63 -20.35 -17.74
CA TRP A 161 -4.19 -20.62 -16.38
C TRP A 161 -2.77 -21.16 -16.49
N ARG A 162 -1.80 -20.65 -15.73
CA ARG A 162 -0.39 -21.11 -15.79
C ARG A 162 -0.01 -21.74 -14.46
N LYS A 163 0.88 -22.74 -14.50
CA LYS A 163 1.50 -23.25 -13.26
C LYS A 163 2.30 -22.12 -12.59
N ALA A 164 2.33 -22.12 -11.26
CA ALA A 164 3.07 -21.12 -10.48
C ALA A 164 4.59 -21.12 -10.80
N ASP A 165 5.13 -22.26 -11.26
CA ASP A 165 6.52 -22.42 -11.69
C ASP A 165 6.77 -22.00 -13.16
N GLY A 166 5.73 -21.56 -13.88
CA GLY A 166 5.83 -21.14 -15.29
C GLY A 166 6.07 -22.26 -16.30
N SER A 167 6.07 -23.52 -15.88
CA SER A 167 6.43 -24.69 -16.71
C SER A 167 5.37 -25.11 -17.73
N GLY A 168 4.21 -24.47 -17.74
CA GLY A 168 3.15 -24.74 -18.71
C GLY A 168 1.80 -24.12 -18.35
N ASP A 169 0.82 -24.35 -19.23
CA ASP A 169 -0.57 -23.93 -19.05
C ASP A 169 -1.35 -25.05 -18.30
N LEU A 170 -2.15 -24.69 -17.31
CA LEU A 170 -3.13 -25.53 -16.61
C LEU A 170 -4.46 -25.50 -17.37
N GLY A 171 -5.11 -26.67 -17.49
CA GLY A 171 -6.48 -26.77 -18.00
C GLY A 171 -7.52 -26.35 -16.96
N LEU A 172 -8.77 -26.19 -17.41
CA LEU A 172 -9.92 -26.12 -16.51
C LEU A 172 -10.17 -27.53 -15.95
N ALA A 173 -9.80 -27.78 -14.69
CA ALA A 173 -10.13 -29.04 -14.03
C ALA A 173 -11.62 -29.02 -13.67
N LEU A 174 -12.42 -29.80 -14.39
CA LEU A 174 -13.84 -29.99 -14.09
C LEU A 174 -14.01 -31.30 -13.33
N ASN A 175 -14.58 -31.26 -12.13
CA ASN A 175 -15.07 -32.45 -11.43
C ASN A 175 -16.54 -32.73 -11.82
N ALA A 176 -17.13 -33.80 -11.27
CA ALA A 176 -18.52 -34.20 -11.57
C ALA A 176 -19.59 -33.12 -11.27
N ASN A 177 -19.23 -32.07 -10.51
CA ASN A 177 -20.10 -30.95 -10.16
C ASN A 177 -19.77 -29.64 -10.91
N ASP A 178 -18.69 -29.59 -11.68
CA ASP A 178 -18.28 -28.36 -12.37
C ASP A 178 -18.84 -28.34 -13.80
N ARG A 179 -19.52 -27.24 -14.17
CA ARG A 179 -20.10 -27.06 -15.52
C ARG A 179 -19.51 -25.82 -16.17
N LEU A 180 -18.90 -25.97 -17.35
CA LEU A 180 -18.61 -24.85 -18.24
C LEU A 180 -19.89 -24.51 -19.02
N VAL A 181 -20.58 -23.44 -18.62
CA VAL A 181 -21.81 -22.98 -19.28
C VAL A 181 -21.46 -21.82 -20.22
N ALA A 182 -21.77 -21.98 -21.51
CA ALA A 182 -21.73 -20.90 -22.49
C ALA A 182 -23.17 -20.57 -22.91
N ASP A 183 -23.51 -19.28 -22.96
CA ASP A 183 -24.83 -18.77 -23.37
C ASP A 183 -24.92 -18.59 -24.91
N ALA A 184 -23.91 -19.08 -25.65
CA ALA A 184 -23.80 -18.99 -27.10
C ALA A 184 -23.41 -20.35 -27.70
N ILE A 185 -23.61 -20.50 -29.02
CA ILE A 185 -23.16 -21.66 -29.80
C ILE A 185 -21.63 -21.74 -29.70
N ILE A 186 -21.12 -22.90 -29.27
CA ILE A 186 -19.70 -23.21 -29.35
C ILE A 186 -19.45 -23.75 -30.76
N ASP A 187 -18.95 -22.91 -31.66
CA ASP A 187 -18.56 -23.33 -33.00
C ASP A 187 -17.23 -24.09 -32.94
N PHE A 188 -17.29 -25.37 -33.23
CA PHE A 188 -16.11 -26.18 -33.49
C PHE A 188 -15.81 -26.12 -34.99
N ALA A 189 -14.56 -25.80 -35.34
CA ALA A 189 -14.17 -25.81 -36.74
C ALA A 189 -14.42 -27.20 -37.36
N PRO A 190 -14.84 -27.29 -38.63
CA PRO A 190 -14.99 -28.58 -39.32
C PRO A 190 -13.71 -29.41 -39.17
N GLY A 191 -13.82 -30.59 -38.56
CA GLY A 191 -12.71 -31.51 -38.33
C GLY A 191 -11.99 -31.39 -36.97
N GLN A 192 -12.45 -30.55 -36.02
CA GLN A 192 -11.92 -30.63 -34.65
C GLN A 192 -12.29 -31.97 -33.98
N THR A 193 -11.26 -32.70 -33.54
CA THR A 193 -11.40 -34.01 -32.89
C THR A 193 -11.21 -33.87 -31.38
N PHE A 194 -12.17 -34.33 -30.58
CA PHE A 194 -12.02 -34.39 -29.13
C PHE A 194 -11.26 -35.64 -28.71
N GLY A 195 -9.94 -35.53 -28.58
CA GLY A 195 -9.09 -36.67 -28.21
C GLY A 195 -9.08 -37.77 -29.27
N ALA A 196 -8.30 -38.82 -29.02
CA ALA A 196 -8.28 -39.98 -29.90
C ALA A 196 -9.70 -40.54 -29.99
N PHE A 197 -10.27 -40.59 -31.19
CA PHE A 197 -11.48 -41.37 -31.42
C PHE A 197 -11.15 -42.81 -31.00
N SER A 198 -11.71 -43.27 -29.88
CA SER A 198 -11.93 -44.69 -29.70
C SER A 198 -12.92 -45.06 -30.79
N TYR A 199 -12.40 -45.54 -31.92
CA TYR A 199 -13.24 -46.13 -32.95
C TYR A 199 -14.12 -47.18 -32.25
N PRO A 200 -15.43 -47.14 -32.47
CA PRO A 200 -16.30 -48.19 -31.97
C PRO A 200 -15.90 -49.50 -32.65
N ASP A 201 -15.08 -50.29 -31.97
CA ASP A 201 -14.93 -51.71 -32.27
C ASP A 201 -16.27 -52.38 -31.99
N ALA A 202 -16.78 -53.10 -33.00
CA ALA A 202 -18.03 -53.84 -32.97
C ALA A 202 -18.06 -54.99 -31.92
N GLY A 203 -17.06 -55.05 -31.04
CA GLY A 203 -16.91 -56.05 -30.00
C GLY A 203 -18.06 -56.11 -28.99
N TYR A 204 -18.45 -55.03 -28.31
CA TYR A 204 -19.45 -55.13 -27.23
C TYR A 204 -20.23 -53.82 -26.95
N GLY A 205 -21.56 -53.89 -27.02
CA GLY A 205 -22.48 -53.16 -26.13
C GLY A 205 -22.80 -51.68 -26.37
N ASN A 206 -22.01 -50.91 -27.13
CA ASN A 206 -22.28 -49.48 -27.36
C ASN A 206 -22.86 -49.23 -28.76
N LYS A 207 -24.13 -48.80 -28.81
CA LYS A 207 -24.86 -48.47 -30.04
C LYS A 207 -24.21 -47.25 -30.72
N GLY A 208 -23.66 -47.45 -31.91
CA GLY A 208 -23.09 -46.39 -32.73
C GLY A 208 -24.13 -45.32 -33.07
N ILE A 209 -23.72 -44.06 -33.01
CA ILE A 209 -24.49 -42.94 -33.57
C ILE A 209 -24.55 -43.17 -35.08
N VAL A 210 -25.75 -43.39 -35.62
CA VAL A 210 -25.96 -43.44 -37.06
C VAL A 210 -25.81 -42.02 -37.60
N GLN A 211 -24.87 -41.83 -38.52
CA GLN A 211 -24.69 -40.55 -39.21
C GLN A 211 -25.95 -40.26 -40.02
N VAL A 212 -26.55 -39.09 -39.79
CA VAL A 212 -27.63 -38.57 -40.64
C VAL A 212 -26.97 -37.70 -41.71
N ASP A 213 -27.23 -37.99 -42.98
CA ASP A 213 -26.74 -37.17 -44.09
C ASP A 213 -27.33 -35.75 -44.04
N ALA A 214 -26.75 -34.83 -44.81
CA ALA A 214 -27.17 -33.43 -44.84
C ALA A 214 -28.63 -33.23 -45.33
N ALA A 215 -29.25 -34.26 -45.91
CA ALA A 215 -30.64 -34.27 -46.36
C ALA A 215 -31.60 -34.99 -45.38
N GLY A 216 -31.11 -35.46 -44.23
CA GLY A 216 -31.92 -36.11 -43.20
C GLY A 216 -32.03 -37.65 -43.32
N GLY A 217 -31.31 -38.29 -44.26
CA GLY A 217 -31.25 -39.74 -44.45
C GLY A 217 -30.12 -40.42 -43.65
N LEU A 218 -30.06 -41.75 -43.61
CA LEU A 218 -28.92 -42.46 -42.98
C LEU A 218 -27.75 -42.52 -43.98
N ALA A 219 -26.56 -42.05 -43.59
CA ALA A 219 -25.38 -42.05 -44.45
C ALA A 219 -24.73 -43.45 -44.50
N VAL A 220 -24.58 -44.02 -45.71
CA VAL A 220 -23.98 -45.34 -45.92
C VAL A 220 -22.97 -45.23 -47.06
N GLU A 221 -21.68 -45.17 -46.72
CA GLU A 221 -20.64 -44.74 -47.69
C GLU A 221 -20.31 -45.77 -48.79
N SER A 222 -20.76 -47.03 -48.69
CA SER A 222 -20.74 -48.02 -49.80
C SER A 222 -21.38 -49.36 -49.40
N GLY A 223 -22.51 -49.34 -48.69
CA GLY A 223 -23.18 -50.55 -48.19
C GLY A 223 -24.67 -50.59 -48.53
N VAL A 224 -25.24 -51.80 -48.63
CA VAL A 224 -26.68 -52.00 -48.74
C VAL A 224 -27.27 -52.04 -47.34
N VAL A 225 -28.26 -51.18 -47.05
CA VAL A 225 -29.07 -51.30 -45.83
C VAL A 225 -30.09 -52.41 -46.06
N SER A 226 -29.86 -53.60 -45.50
CA SER A 226 -30.87 -54.64 -45.46
C SER A 226 -31.74 -54.46 -44.22
N MET A 227 -32.99 -54.07 -44.42
CA MET A 227 -34.03 -54.13 -43.38
C MET A 227 -34.78 -55.44 -43.56
N ALA A 228 -34.95 -56.22 -42.49
CA ALA A 228 -35.83 -57.38 -42.56
C ALA A 228 -37.25 -56.92 -42.95
N PRO A 229 -37.98 -57.66 -43.81
CA PRO A 229 -39.38 -57.37 -44.09
C PRO A 229 -40.14 -57.28 -42.77
N SER A 230 -40.86 -56.18 -42.55
CA SER A 230 -41.67 -56.01 -41.35
C SER A 230 -42.93 -56.88 -41.43
N GLY A 231 -42.78 -58.18 -41.18
CA GLY A 231 -43.89 -59.11 -40.99
C GLY A 231 -44.67 -59.47 -42.26
N ALA A 232 -44.96 -60.76 -42.39
CA ALA A 232 -45.93 -61.32 -43.33
C ALA A 232 -47.35 -61.24 -42.76
#